data_AF-A0A843I4J1-F1
#
_entry.id   AF-A0A843I4J1-F1
#
_cell.length_a   1.000
_cell.length_b   1.000
_cell.length_c   1.000
_cell.angle_alpha   90.00
_cell.angle_beta   90.00
_cell.angle_gamma   90.00
#
_symmetry.space_group_name_H-M   'P 1'
#
loop_
_entity.id
_entity.type
_entity.pdbx_description
1 polymer ?
#
loop_
_entity_poly.entity_id
_entity_poly.type
_entity_poly.pdbx_seq_one_letter_code
_entity_poly.pdbx_strand_id
1 'polypeptide(L)'
;SLLPSGLYADAEFVTGGPGGGSSAAPLAYNATYQLFYLSAGKLTPVPHAYNYGADTAEAVYNTADAGYTSPTPHAVLTVGNEYFHDLW
;
A
#
# COMPACT_ATOMS: atom_id res chain seq x y z
N SER A 1 -1.70 9.40 16.01
CA SER A 1 -2.11 10.80 16.28
C SER A 1 -2.07 11.56 14.98
N LEU A 2 -2.83 12.64 14.86
CA LEU A 2 -2.68 13.55 13.71
C LEU A 2 -1.28 14.20 13.76
N LEU A 3 -0.73 14.49 12.58
CA LEU A 3 0.42 15.36 12.43
C LEU A 3 0.07 16.76 12.97
N PRO A 4 1.06 17.62 13.29
CA PRO A 4 0.80 19.01 13.67
C PRO A 4 -0.03 19.80 12.65
N SER A 5 -0.09 19.33 11.39
CA SER A 5 -0.96 19.86 10.32
C SER A 5 -2.43 19.46 10.45
N GLY A 6 -2.79 18.59 11.40
CA GLY A 6 -4.14 18.03 11.53
C GLY A 6 -4.45 16.89 10.54
N LEU A 7 -3.47 16.45 9.76
CA LEU A 7 -3.60 15.35 8.80
C LEU A 7 -3.13 14.02 9.40
N TYR A 8 -3.57 12.91 8.80
CA TYR A 8 -3.00 11.60 9.10
C TYR A 8 -1.58 11.52 8.56
N ALA A 9 -0.70 10.82 9.27
CA ALA A 9 0.57 10.41 8.69
C ALA A 9 0.28 9.31 7.67
N ASP A 10 0.55 9.59 6.40
CA ASP A 10 0.47 8.63 5.31
C ASP A 10 1.88 8.20 4.87
N ALA A 11 1.96 7.01 4.31
CA ALA A 11 3.15 6.50 3.66
C ALA A 11 2.68 5.82 2.38
N GLU A 12 2.99 6.43 1.24
CA GLU A 12 2.67 5.87 -0.06
C GLU A 12 3.85 5.05 -0.60
N PHE A 13 3.56 3.93 -1.24
CA PHE A 13 4.57 3.08 -1.86
C PHE A 13 4.09 2.60 -3.23
N VAL A 14 4.79 3.02 -4.29
CA VAL A 14 4.54 2.52 -5.64
C VAL A 14 5.33 1.25 -5.87
N THR A 15 4.65 0.21 -6.29
CA THR A 15 5.19 -1.14 -6.36
C THR A 15 5.74 -1.52 -7.73
N GLY A 16 5.69 -0.59 -8.70
CA GLY A 16 6.15 -0.78 -10.08
C GLY A 16 5.90 0.47 -10.94
N GLY A 17 6.18 0.37 -12.23
CA GLY A 17 6.10 1.51 -13.16
C GLY A 17 7.49 2.00 -13.55
N PRO A 18 7.75 2.32 -14.82
CA PRO A 18 8.98 3.01 -15.17
C PRO A 18 8.91 4.42 -14.57
N GLY A 19 9.94 4.83 -13.82
CA GLY A 19 10.01 6.17 -13.24
C GLY A 19 9.85 7.27 -14.30
N GLY A 20 9.50 8.48 -13.86
CA GLY A 20 9.33 9.62 -14.76
C GLY A 20 7.91 9.76 -15.32
N GLY A 21 6.90 9.34 -14.53
CA GLY A 21 5.50 9.58 -14.86
C GLY A 21 4.86 8.55 -15.79
N SER A 22 5.50 7.40 -16.01
CA SER A 22 4.99 6.37 -16.91
C SER A 22 4.37 5.19 -16.16
N SER A 23 3.58 4.39 -16.86
CA SER A 23 2.79 3.33 -16.25
C SER A 23 3.27 1.92 -16.64
N ALA A 24 3.15 0.97 -15.70
CA ALA A 24 3.39 -0.45 -15.97
C ALA A 24 2.09 -1.28 -15.84
N ALA A 25 1.97 -2.30 -16.69
CA ALA A 25 1.02 -3.39 -16.54
C ALA A 25 1.78 -4.70 -16.32
N PRO A 26 1.81 -5.25 -15.10
CA PRO A 26 2.47 -6.52 -14.85
C PRO A 26 1.70 -7.66 -15.53
N LEU A 27 2.44 -8.53 -16.23
CA LEU A 27 1.91 -9.79 -16.79
C LEU A 27 1.78 -10.88 -15.71
N ALA A 28 2.60 -10.77 -14.67
CA ALA A 28 2.54 -11.59 -13.46
C ALA A 28 2.86 -10.69 -12.27
N TYR A 29 2.10 -10.86 -11.20
CA TYR A 29 2.23 -10.07 -9.99
C TYR A 29 1.85 -10.94 -8.80
N ASN A 30 2.77 -11.09 -7.85
CA ASN A 30 2.55 -11.84 -6.62
C ASN A 30 3.49 -11.29 -5.56
N ALA A 31 2.93 -10.50 -4.65
CA ALA A 31 3.69 -9.84 -3.60
C ALA A 31 2.88 -9.77 -2.31
N THR A 32 3.58 -9.77 -1.17
CA THR A 32 2.98 -9.56 0.14
C THR A 32 3.59 -8.32 0.78
N TYR A 33 2.76 -7.41 1.26
CA TYR A 33 3.16 -6.19 1.95
C TYR A 33 2.72 -6.20 3.39
N GLN A 34 3.58 -5.69 4.25
CA GLN A 34 3.29 -5.45 5.65
C GLN A 34 3.79 -4.04 6.00
N LEU A 35 2.98 -3.28 6.74
CA LEU A 35 3.31 -1.93 7.15
C LEU A 35 3.43 -1.84 8.67
N PHE A 36 4.60 -1.40 9.12
CA PHE A 36 4.94 -1.27 10.53
C PHE A 36 5.52 0.12 10.81
N TYR A 37 5.31 0.60 12.03
CA TYR A 37 6.05 1.74 12.58
C TYR A 37 6.92 1.29 13.75
N LEU A 38 8.06 1.97 13.95
CA LEU A 38 8.93 1.72 15.08
C LEU A 38 8.40 2.47 16.31
N SER A 39 8.08 1.73 17.37
CA SER A 39 7.62 2.29 18.65
C SER A 39 8.33 1.60 19.80
N ALA A 40 8.98 2.37 20.67
CA ALA A 40 9.72 1.86 21.84
C ALA A 40 10.68 0.68 21.50
N GLY A 41 11.34 0.75 20.35
CA GLY A 41 12.29 -0.27 19.88
C GLY A 41 11.64 -1.54 19.29
N LYS A 42 10.32 -1.55 19.08
CA LYS A 42 9.59 -2.68 18.48
C LYS A 42 8.84 -2.24 17.21
N LEU A 43 8.82 -3.12 16.22
CA LEU A 43 7.96 -2.95 15.04
C LEU A 43 6.51 -3.24 15.45
N THR A 44 5.65 -2.26 15.27
CA THR A 44 4.23 -2.33 15.60
C THR A 44 3.42 -2.20 14.30
N PRO A 45 2.45 -3.09 14.02
CA PRO A 45 1.60 -2.96 12.84
C PRO A 45 0.84 -1.65 12.87
N VAL A 46 0.66 -1.01 11.72
CA VAL A 46 -0.28 0.11 11.64
C VAL A 46 -1.70 -0.41 11.92
N PRO A 47 -2.53 0.35 12.66
CA PRO A 47 -3.87 -0.09 13.01
C PRO A 47 -4.83 -0.06 11.83
N HIS A 48 -4.59 0.81 10.84
CA HIS A 48 -5.40 0.92 9.63
C HIS A 48 -4.52 1.18 8.40
N ALA A 49 -4.85 0.57 7.25
CA ALA A 49 -4.22 0.77 5.96
C ALA A 49 -5.25 0.76 4.82
N TYR A 50 -5.05 1.61 3.81
CA TYR A 50 -5.96 1.77 2.67
C TYR A 50 -5.18 1.68 1.36
N ASN A 51 -5.78 1.13 0.31
CA ASN A 51 -5.24 1.27 -1.06
C ASN A 51 -5.63 2.66 -1.58
N TYR A 52 -4.71 3.63 -1.47
CA TYR A 52 -4.85 4.98 -2.00
C TYR A 52 -3.56 5.36 -2.74
N GLY A 53 -3.70 5.97 -3.92
CA GLY A 53 -2.57 6.47 -4.70
C GLY A 53 -3.08 7.47 -5.73
N ALA A 54 -2.91 8.76 -5.43
CA ALA A 54 -3.22 9.86 -6.34
C ALA A 54 -2.02 10.77 -6.61
N ASP A 55 -1.00 10.74 -5.73
CA ASP A 55 0.08 11.73 -5.71
C ASP A 55 1.44 11.19 -6.22
N THR A 56 1.50 9.91 -6.62
CA THR A 56 2.69 9.36 -7.26
C THR A 56 2.60 9.57 -8.77
N ALA A 57 3.62 10.15 -9.39
CA ALA A 57 3.63 10.36 -10.85
C ALA A 57 3.58 9.03 -11.62
N GLU A 58 4.11 7.97 -11.03
CA GLU A 58 4.10 6.59 -11.53
C GLU A 58 2.79 5.87 -11.18
N ALA A 59 2.26 5.09 -12.14
CA ALA A 59 1.06 4.27 -11.94
C ALA A 59 1.29 2.81 -12.35
N VAL A 60 0.76 1.89 -11.56
CA VAL A 60 0.61 0.49 -11.96
C VAL A 60 -0.86 0.23 -12.20
N TYR A 61 -1.19 -0.38 -13.33
CA TYR A 61 -2.55 -0.79 -13.65
C TYR A 61 -2.58 -2.30 -13.90
N ASN A 62 -3.78 -2.89 -13.89
CA ASN A 62 -3.98 -4.35 -13.95
C ASN A 62 -3.44 -5.10 -12.72
N THR A 63 -3.51 -4.46 -11.55
CA THR A 63 -3.24 -5.07 -10.25
C THR A 63 -4.55 -5.25 -9.47
N ALA A 64 -4.56 -6.19 -8.54
CA ALA A 64 -5.61 -6.47 -7.56
C ALA A 64 -4.97 -6.73 -6.21
N ASP A 65 -5.56 -6.26 -5.12
CA ASP A 65 -5.08 -6.49 -3.77
C ASP A 65 -6.16 -7.09 -2.84
N ALA A 66 -5.70 -7.72 -1.77
CA ALA A 66 -6.54 -8.26 -0.72
C ALA A 66 -5.85 -8.14 0.65
N GLY A 67 -6.56 -7.58 1.62
CA GLY A 67 -6.06 -7.38 2.98
C GLY A 67 -6.46 -8.50 3.95
N TYR A 68 -5.57 -8.78 4.91
CA TYR A 68 -5.71 -9.83 5.92
C TYR A 68 -5.20 -9.33 7.26
N THR A 69 -5.85 -9.72 8.37
CA THR A 69 -5.51 -9.26 9.73
C THR A 69 -4.77 -10.30 10.59
N SER A 70 -4.78 -11.57 10.20
CA SER A 70 -4.24 -12.69 11.00
C SER A 70 -3.22 -13.52 10.20
N PRO A 71 -2.08 -13.95 10.81
CA PRO A 71 -1.62 -13.69 12.18
C PRO A 71 -0.99 -12.29 12.36
N THR A 72 -0.66 -11.63 11.26
CA THR A 72 -0.12 -10.26 11.20
C THR A 72 -0.80 -9.54 10.05
N PRO A 73 -1.20 -8.27 10.21
CA PRO A 73 -1.79 -7.51 9.11
C PRO A 73 -0.91 -7.46 7.87
N HIS A 74 -1.47 -7.79 6.70
CA HIS A 74 -0.77 -7.80 5.42
C HIS A 74 -1.72 -7.64 4.23
N ALA A 75 -1.19 -7.14 3.10
CA ALA A 75 -1.85 -7.17 1.80
C ALA A 75 -1.16 -8.19 0.89
N VAL A 76 -1.95 -8.88 0.07
CA VAL A 76 -1.45 -9.67 -1.06
C VAL A 76 -1.84 -8.94 -2.34
N LEU A 77 -0.87 -8.68 -3.21
CA LEU A 77 -1.14 -8.17 -4.56
C LEU A 77 -1.00 -9.26 -5.62
N THR A 78 -1.88 -9.17 -6.59
CA THR A 78 -2.05 -10.08 -7.72
C THR A 78 -2.33 -9.28 -9.00
N VAL A 79 -2.43 -9.96 -10.14
CA VAL A 79 -2.93 -9.36 -11.38
C VAL A 79 -4.45 -9.29 -11.32
N GLY A 80 -5.05 -8.15 -11.64
CA GLY A 80 -6.50 -8.01 -11.65
C GLY A 80 -6.99 -6.58 -11.81
N ASN A 81 -8.20 -6.29 -11.34
CA ASN A 81 -8.77 -4.95 -11.32
C ASN A 81 -8.87 -4.44 -9.88
N GLU A 82 -8.50 -3.18 -9.67
CA GLU A 82 -8.50 -2.52 -8.36
C GLU A 82 -9.62 -1.50 -8.20
N TYR A 83 -10.05 -1.33 -6.95
CA TYR A 83 -10.92 -0.25 -6.49
C TYR A 83 -10.42 0.20 -5.12
N PHE A 84 -10.56 1.48 -4.80
CA PHE A 84 -10.25 2.00 -3.47
C PHE A 84 -11.01 1.23 -2.37
N HIS A 85 -10.28 0.70 -1.39
CA HIS A 85 -10.86 0.07 -0.21
C HIS A 85 -9.89 0.01 0.98
N ASP A 86 -10.44 -0.30 2.15
CA ASP A 86 -9.71 -0.64 3.37
C ASP A 86 -8.98 -1.99 3.19
N LEU A 87 -7.74 -2.07 3.67
CA LEU A 87 -6.94 -3.30 3.65
C LEU A 87 -7.06 -4.02 5.00
N TRP A 88 -6.87 -3.28 6.10
CA TRP A 88 -7.06 -3.71 7.48
C TRP A 88 -7.09 -2.51 8.41
#